data_AF-A0A7V5V619-F1
#
_entry.id   AF-A0A7V5V619-F1
#
_cell.length_a   1.000
_cell.length_b   1.000
_cell.length_c   1.000
_cell.angle_alpha   90.00
_cell.angle_beta   90.00
_cell.angle_gamma   90.00
#
_symmetry.space_group_name_H-M   'P 1'
#
loop_
_entity.id
_entity.type
_entity.pdbx_description
1 polymer ?
#
loop_
_entity_poly.entity_id
_entity_poly.type
_entity_poly.pdbx_seq_one_letter_code
_entity_poly.pdbx_strand_id
1 'polypeptide(L)'
;MRPTDTENYKYFLKVIDCQYACPAHTPVPEYIRLIAGRDYTGAYMINWQSNVFPGILGRICDRPCEPACRRSRVKDQPVAICRLKRVAA
;
A
#
# COMPACT_ATOMS: atom_id res chain seq x y z
N MET A 1 26.28 1.28 -6.27
CA MET A 1 24.83 1.58 -6.31
C MET A 1 24.59 2.43 -7.55
N ARG A 2 23.63 2.10 -8.42
CA ARG A 2 23.37 2.96 -9.60
C ARG A 2 22.74 4.29 -9.13
N PRO A 3 23.06 5.43 -9.75
CA PRO A 3 22.42 6.70 -9.46
C PRO A 3 20.90 6.63 -9.70
N THR A 4 20.15 7.36 -8.89
CA THR A 4 18.71 7.57 -9.08
C THR A 4 18.49 8.35 -10.38
N ASP A 5 17.69 7.81 -11.30
CA ASP A 5 17.25 8.52 -12.50
C ASP A 5 16.13 9.51 -12.13
N THR A 6 16.50 10.79 -12.03
CA THR A 6 15.57 11.89 -11.69
C THR A 6 14.87 12.48 -12.90
N GLU A 7 15.29 12.15 -14.12
CA GLU A 7 14.66 12.67 -15.35
C GLU A 7 13.41 11.87 -15.72
N ASN A 8 13.33 10.60 -15.31
CA ASN A 8 12.21 9.72 -15.61
C ASN A 8 11.14 9.73 -14.52
N TYR A 9 9.97 10.31 -14.80
CA TYR A 9 8.83 10.34 -13.84
C TYR A 9 8.39 8.93 -13.37
N LYS A 10 8.56 7.89 -14.21
CA LYS A 10 8.20 6.52 -13.86
C LYS A 10 9.06 5.96 -12.75
N TYR A 11 10.28 6.49 -12.58
CA TYR A 11 11.13 6.14 -11.45
C TYR A 11 10.43 6.45 -10.13
N PHE A 12 9.90 7.67 -9.99
CA PHE A 12 9.23 8.13 -8.77
C PHE A 12 7.96 7.33 -8.44
N LEU A 13 7.20 6.90 -9.46
CA LEU A 13 6.05 6.01 -9.26
C LEU A 13 6.46 4.63 -8.74
N LYS A 14 7.59 4.09 -9.22
CA LYS A 14 8.11 2.79 -8.80
C LYS A 14 8.73 2.82 -7.39
N VAL A 15 9.11 3.99 -6.87
CA VAL A 15 9.71 4.10 -5.53
C VAL A 15 8.83 3.44 -4.47
N ILE A 16 7.50 3.46 -4.63
CA ILE A 16 6.55 2.83 -3.72
C ILE A 16 6.10 1.48 -4.30
N ASP A 17 6.96 0.46 -4.18
CA ASP A 17 6.74 -0.88 -4.76
C ASP A 17 5.36 -1.49 -4.40
N CYS A 18 4.87 -1.32 -3.17
CA CYS A 18 3.57 -1.87 -2.75
C CYS A 18 2.37 -1.18 -3.40
N GLN A 19 2.47 0.12 -3.71
CA GLN A 19 1.42 0.86 -4.42
C GLN A 19 1.49 0.60 -5.92
N TYR A 20 2.70 0.46 -6.46
CA TYR A 20 2.92 0.11 -7.86
C TYR A 20 2.43 -1.31 -8.19
N ALA A 21 2.62 -2.26 -7.27
CA ALA A 21 2.14 -3.64 -7.43
C ALA A 21 0.62 -3.79 -7.26
N CYS A 22 -0.08 -2.80 -6.72
CA CYS A 22 -1.54 -2.84 -6.56
C CYS A 22 -2.22 -2.42 -7.87
N PRO A 23 -3.13 -3.22 -8.45
CA PRO A 23 -3.85 -2.85 -9.68
C PRO A 23 -4.68 -1.57 -9.55
N ALA A 24 -5.18 -1.30 -8.34
CA ALA A 24 -5.95 -0.10 -8.02
C ALA A 24 -5.08 1.08 -7.55
N HIS A 25 -3.75 0.95 -7.58
CA HIS A 25 -2.78 1.95 -7.11
C HIS A 25 -3.12 2.58 -5.75
N THR A 26 -3.69 1.76 -4.85
CA THR A 26 -4.15 2.23 -3.54
C THR A 26 -2.99 2.80 -2.74
N PRO A 27 -3.14 3.96 -2.08
CA PRO A 27 -2.08 4.61 -1.32
C PRO A 27 -1.78 3.86 -0.01
N VAL A 28 -1.07 2.73 -0.13
CA VAL A 28 -0.76 1.82 0.98
C VAL A 28 -0.04 2.50 2.14
N PRO A 29 1.04 3.29 1.92
CA PRO A 29 1.75 3.90 3.03
C PRO A 29 0.91 4.94 3.78
N GLU A 30 -0.04 5.59 3.10
CA GLU A 30 -0.84 6.68 3.65
C GLU A 30 -1.88 6.16 4.64
N TYR A 31 -2.74 5.23 4.24
CA TYR A 31 -3.73 4.68 5.17
C TYR A 31 -3.07 3.92 6.32
N ILE A 32 -1.89 3.29 6.12
CA ILE A 32 -1.16 2.64 7.21
C ILE A 32 -0.69 3.68 8.25
N ARG A 33 -0.25 4.87 7.82
CA ARG A 33 0.11 5.96 8.74
C ARG A 33 -1.11 6.46 9.51
N LEU A 34 -2.26 6.58 8.85
CA LEU A 34 -3.51 6.98 9.50
C LEU A 34 -3.97 5.95 10.54
N ILE A 35 -3.90 4.64 10.21
CA ILE A 35 -4.13 3.55 11.18
C ILE A 35 -3.17 3.66 12.37
N ALA A 36 -1.88 3.91 12.13
CA ALA A 36 -0.89 4.08 13.20
C ALA A 36 -1.19 5.31 14.09
N GLY A 37 -1.73 6.37 13.50
CA GLY A 37 -2.22 7.57 14.19
C GLY A 37 -3.61 7.41 14.83
N ARG A 38 -4.21 6.21 14.78
CA ARG A 38 -5.58 5.91 15.25
C ARG A 38 -6.70 6.69 14.54
N ASP A 39 -6.40 7.26 13.37
CA ASP A 39 -7.41 7.86 12.50
C ASP A 39 -7.94 6.81 11.51
N TYR A 40 -8.89 6.01 12.00
CA TYR A 40 -9.51 4.95 11.20
C TYR A 40 -10.45 5.52 10.12
N THR A 41 -11.09 6.66 10.40
CA THR A 41 -12.00 7.33 9.45
C THR A 41 -11.24 7.89 8.26
N GLY A 42 -10.12 8.58 8.50
CA GLY A 42 -9.24 9.06 7.43
C GLY A 42 -8.67 7.89 6.63
N ALA A 43 -8.23 6.81 7.30
CA ALA A 43 -7.74 5.61 6.63
C ALA A 43 -8.79 4.99 5.70
N TYR A 44 -10.06 4.91 6.15
CA TYR A 44 -11.18 4.43 5.35
C TYR A 44 -11.43 5.32 4.13
N MET A 45 -11.48 6.65 4.33
CA MET A 45 -11.71 7.62 3.25
C MET A 45 -10.63 7.55 2.16
N ILE A 46 -9.36 7.49 2.55
CA ILE A 46 -8.24 7.34 1.61
C ILE A 46 -8.34 6.02 0.83
N ASN A 47 -8.69 4.93 1.50
CA ASN A 47 -8.85 3.63 0.86
C ASN A 47 -10.05 3.60 -0.11
N TRP A 48 -11.11 4.33 0.23
CA TRP A 48 -12.33 4.45 -0.57
C TRP A 48 -12.11 5.23 -1.88
N GLN A 49 -11.22 6.23 -1.88
CA GLN A 49 -10.86 6.97 -3.10
C GLN A 49 -10.31 6.07 -4.22
N SER A 50 -9.56 5.03 -3.86
CA SER A 50 -9.00 4.09 -4.83
C SER A 50 -9.84 2.84 -5.04
N ASN A 51 -10.71 2.48 -4.09
CA ASN A 51 -11.51 1.26 -4.15
C ASN A 51 -12.93 1.51 -3.62
N VAL A 52 -13.94 1.23 -4.44
CA VAL A 52 -15.36 1.37 -4.02
C VAL A 52 -15.74 0.36 -2.92
N PHE A 53 -15.02 -0.77 -2.81
CA PHE A 53 -15.33 -1.85 -1.86
C PHE A 53 -14.14 -2.23 -0.94
N PRO A 54 -13.70 -1.32 -0.05
CA PRO A 54 -12.55 -1.56 0.82
C PRO A 54 -12.74 -2.77 1.75
N GLY A 55 -13.96 -2.98 2.28
CA GLY A 55 -14.26 -4.10 3.18
C GLY A 55 -14.29 -5.49 2.54
N ILE A 56 -14.68 -5.59 1.26
CA ILE A 56 -14.60 -6.84 0.50
C ILE A 56 -13.13 -7.12 0.17
N LEU A 57 -12.42 -6.12 -0.39
CA LEU A 57 -11.02 -6.28 -0.77
C LEU A 57 -10.10 -6.55 0.43
N GLY A 58 -10.41 -6.04 1.62
CA GLY A 58 -9.68 -6.39 2.85
C GLY A 58 -9.77 -7.88 3.25
N ARG A 59 -10.68 -8.66 2.63
CA ARG A 59 -10.90 -10.09 2.89
C ARG A 59 -10.49 -10.99 1.73
N ILE A 60 -10.76 -10.57 0.49
CA ILE A 60 -10.57 -11.41 -0.70
C ILE A 60 -9.34 -11.05 -1.55
N CYS A 61 -8.63 -9.97 -1.23
CA CYS A 61 -7.51 -9.52 -2.06
C CYS A 61 -6.41 -10.60 -2.13
N ASP A 62 -5.90 -10.81 -3.35
CA ASP A 62 -4.79 -11.72 -3.69
C ASP A 62 -3.42 -11.23 -3.18
N ARG A 63 -3.37 -9.99 -2.67
CA ARG A 63 -2.20 -9.39 -1.99
C ARG A 63 -0.93 -9.28 -2.85
N PRO A 64 -0.99 -8.83 -4.12
CA PRO A 64 0.22 -8.65 -4.93
C PRO A 64 1.19 -7.61 -4.33
N CYS A 65 0.69 -6.75 -3.44
CA CYS A 65 1.48 -5.73 -2.74
C CYS A 65 2.35 -6.27 -1.58
N GLU A 66 2.05 -7.43 -1.01
CA GLU A 66 2.83 -8.00 0.11
C GLU A 66 4.18 -8.56 -0.35
N PRO A 67 4.29 -9.36 -1.43
CA PRO A 67 5.58 -9.80 -1.98
C PRO A 67 6.46 -8.63 -2.45
N ALA A 68 5.85 -7.58 -3.01
CA ALA A 68 6.55 -6.39 -3.48
C ALA A 68 7.00 -5.44 -2.35
N CYS A 69 6.58 -5.68 -1.10
CA CYS A 69 6.84 -4.76 0.00
C CYS A 69 8.35 -4.59 0.26
N ARG A 70 8.86 -3.35 0.23
CA ARG A 70 10.29 -3.05 0.52
C ARG A 70 10.80 -3.62 1.84
N ARG A 71 9.93 -3.87 2.82
CA ARG A 71 10.29 -4.48 4.11
C ARG A 71 10.91 -5.87 3.93
N SER A 72 10.51 -6.63 2.90
CA SER A 72 11.07 -7.96 2.59
C SER A 72 12.57 -7.93 2.27
N ARG A 73 13.12 -6.77 1.86
CA ARG A 73 14.54 -6.59 1.57
C ARG A 73 15.42 -6.47 2.82
N VAL A 74 14.82 -6.15 3.97
CA VAL A 74 15.52 -5.89 5.24
C VAL A 74 15.13 -6.89 6.32
N LYS A 75 13.90 -7.39 6.28
CA LYS A 75 13.35 -8.41 7.18
C LYS A 75 12.64 -9.48 6.37
N ASP A 76 12.62 -10.72 6.85
CA ASP A 76 11.99 -11.83 6.13
C ASP A 76 10.47 -11.69 5.95
N GLN A 77 9.81 -10.87 6.76
CA GLN A 77 8.34 -10.74 6.76
C GLN A 77 7.86 -9.42 6.16
N PRO A 78 6.99 -9.45 5.12
CA PRO A 78 6.35 -8.26 4.60
C PRO A 78 5.32 -7.71 5.60
N VAL A 79 4.86 -6.48 5.36
CA VAL A 79 3.75 -5.92 6.11
C VAL A 79 2.47 -6.66 5.70
N ALA A 80 1.61 -7.00 6.67
CA ALA A 80 0.30 -7.60 6.42
C ALA A 80 -0.70 -6.55 5.91
N ILE A 81 -0.45 -6.04 4.70
CA ILE A 81 -1.17 -4.93 4.08
C ILE A 81 -2.67 -5.26 3.93
N CYS A 82 -3.02 -6.47 3.50
CA CYS A 82 -4.42 -6.87 3.34
C CYS A 82 -5.18 -6.87 4.67
N ARG A 83 -4.51 -7.29 5.76
CA ARG A 83 -5.11 -7.27 7.11
C ARG A 83 -5.32 -5.85 7.61
N LEU A 84 -4.37 -4.94 7.36
CA LEU A 84 -4.52 -3.53 7.70
C LEU A 84 -5.63 -2.86 6.90
N LYS A 85 -5.78 -3.22 5.61
CA LYS A 85 -6.89 -2.76 4.77
C LYS A 85 -8.26 -3.11 5.37
N ARG A 86 -8.37 -4.25 6.06
CA ARG A 86 -9.60 -4.67 6.76
C ARG A 86 -9.90 -3.84 8.02
N VAL A 87 -8.89 -3.26 8.66
CA VAL A 87 -9.09 -2.39 9.83
C VAL A 87 -9.57 -1.01 9.39
N ALA A 88 -9.19 -0.57 8.19
CA ALA A 88 -9.62 0.67 7.54
C ALA A 88 -10.76 0.44 6.54
N ALA A 89 -11.70 -0.44 6.90
CA ALA A 89 -12.86 -0.82 6.09
C ALA A 89 -14.16 -0.75 6.89
#